data_AF-A0A917PDU2-F1
#
_entry.id   AF-A0A917PDU2-F1
#
_cell.length_a   1.000
_cell.length_b   1.000
_cell.length_c   1.000
_cell.angle_alpha   90.00
_cell.angle_beta   90.00
_cell.angle_gamma   90.00
#
_symmetry.space_group_name_H-M   'P 1'
#
loop_
_entity.id
_entity.type
_entity.pdbx_description
1 polymer ?
#
loop_
_entity_poly.entity_id
_entity_poly.type
_entity_poly.pdbx_seq_one_letter_code
_entity_poly.pdbx_strand_id
1 'polypeptide(L)'
;MGEVAAADPAVVGAISDCKTEENIPHRIACRALEVSEAWFYTWRRRPAEPTKREVRRTALAERIRYFFDRSGKTYGSPRITLDP
;
A
#
# COMPACT_ATOMS: atom_id res chain seq x y z
N MET A 1 -0.37 14.87 -12.35
CA MET A 1 -0.94 14.57 -11.03
C MET A 1 -0.74 13.09 -10.80
N GLY A 2 0.43 12.76 -10.25
CA GLY A 2 1.02 11.43 -10.28
C GLY A 2 0.15 10.38 -9.60
N GLU A 3 -0.04 9.29 -10.32
CA GLU A 3 -0.60 8.04 -9.85
C GLU A 3 0.35 7.43 -8.81
N VAL A 4 0.17 7.78 -7.53
CA VAL A 4 0.63 6.93 -6.42
C VAL A 4 -0.56 6.10 -5.95
N ALA A 5 -0.89 5.12 -6.78
CA ALA A 5 -1.81 4.05 -6.43
C ALA A 5 -1.23 3.27 -5.24
N ALA A 6 -1.93 3.30 -4.11
CA ALA A 6 -1.50 2.81 -2.79
C ALA A 6 -0.34 3.63 -2.18
N ALA A 7 -0.37 3.87 -0.87
CA ALA A 7 0.83 4.44 -0.27
C ALA A 7 1.97 3.46 -0.41
N ASP A 8 3.02 3.96 -1.03
CA ASP A 8 4.32 3.34 -0.93
C ASP A 8 4.84 3.56 0.52
N PRO A 9 5.02 2.49 1.31
CA PRO A 9 5.59 2.61 2.65
C PRO A 9 7.00 3.23 2.61
N ALA A 10 7.74 3.13 1.50
CA ALA A 10 9.05 3.74 1.36
C ALA A 10 8.98 5.28 1.39
N VAL A 11 7.96 5.88 0.77
CA VAL A 11 7.76 7.35 0.79
C VAL A 11 7.42 7.83 2.21
N VAL A 12 6.59 7.07 2.93
CA VAL A 12 6.26 7.37 4.34
C VAL A 12 7.50 7.24 5.23
N GLY A 13 8.32 6.22 4.98
CA GLY A 13 9.61 6.01 5.65
C GLY A 13 10.54 7.20 5.44
N ALA A 14 10.84 7.55 4.19
CA ALA A 14 11.72 8.65 3.85
C ALA A 14 11.31 10.00 4.49
N ILE A 15 10.01 10.30 4.56
CA ILE A 15 9.51 11.52 5.24
C ILE A 15 9.74 11.46 6.75
N SER A 16 9.60 10.28 7.35
CA SER A 16 9.82 10.06 8.78
C SER A 16 11.32 10.12 9.11
N ASP A 17 12.16 9.54 8.26
CA ASP A 17 13.61 9.51 8.39
C ASP A 17 14.20 10.94 8.30
N CYS A 18 13.69 11.76 7.37
CA CYS A 18 14.01 13.19 7.30
C CYS A 18 13.79 13.91 8.64
N LYS A 19 12.75 13.52 9.40
CA LYS A 19 12.48 14.12 10.70
C LYS A 19 13.40 13.58 11.80
N THR A 20 13.76 12.31 11.77
CA THR A 20 14.58 11.66 12.81
C THR A 20 16.07 11.91 12.64
N GLU A 21 16.57 11.91 11.40
CA GLU A 21 18.00 11.98 11.08
C GLU A 21 18.45 13.43 10.90
N GLU A 22 17.70 14.19 10.11
CA GLU A 22 18.08 15.55 9.67
C GLU A 22 17.29 16.66 10.40
N ASN A 23 16.40 16.28 11.33
CA ASN A 23 15.46 17.17 12.02
C ASN A 23 14.61 18.05 11.08
N ILE A 24 14.39 17.58 9.85
CA ILE A 24 13.60 18.30 8.84
C ILE A 24 12.10 18.17 9.19
N PRO A 25 11.33 19.27 9.24
CA PRO A 25 9.89 19.21 9.43
C PRO A 25 9.19 18.43 8.31
N HIS A 26 8.18 17.60 8.64
CA HIS A 26 7.45 16.80 7.64
C HIS A 26 6.89 17.62 6.48
N ARG A 27 6.47 18.87 6.73
CA ARG A 27 6.00 19.79 5.67
C ARG A 27 7.04 20.02 4.58
N ILE A 28 8.32 20.16 4.97
CA ILE A 28 9.41 20.39 4.02
C ILE A 28 9.67 19.12 3.21
N ALA A 29 9.76 17.97 3.88
CA ALA A 29 9.93 16.67 3.22
C ALA A 29 8.77 16.33 2.27
N CYS A 30 7.52 16.57 2.70
CA CYS A 30 6.34 16.39 1.85
C CYS A 30 6.40 17.26 0.60
N ARG A 31 6.79 18.53 0.75
CA ARG A 31 6.93 19.46 -0.38
C ARG A 31 8.05 19.04 -1.34
N ALA A 32 9.19 18.57 -0.82
CA ALA A 32 10.31 18.10 -1.62
C ALA A 32 9.96 16.85 -2.43
N LEU A 33 9.10 15.98 -1.89
CA LEU A 33 8.63 14.75 -2.53
C LEU A 33 7.31 14.95 -3.31
N GLU A 34 6.85 16.19 -3.47
CA GLU A 34 5.60 16.54 -4.15
C GLU A 34 4.35 15.81 -3.64
N VAL A 35 4.34 15.42 -2.35
CA VAL A 35 3.19 14.80 -1.69
C VAL A 35 2.46 15.79 -0.78
N SER A 36 1.15 15.58 -0.60
CA SER A 36 0.38 16.41 0.34
C SER A 36 0.62 15.98 1.80
N GLU A 37 0.65 16.95 2.72
CA GLU A 37 0.74 16.66 4.17
C GLU A 37 -0.42 15.77 4.65
N ALA A 38 -1.63 16.01 4.13
CA ALA A 38 -2.82 15.22 4.46
C ALA A 38 -2.68 13.75 4.04
N TRP A 39 -2.09 13.50 2.87
CA TRP A 39 -1.75 12.15 2.42
C TRP A 39 -0.75 11.51 3.39
N PHE A 40 0.34 12.20 3.75
CA PHE A 40 1.34 11.66 4.68
C PHE A 40 0.69 11.23 5.99
N TYR A 41 -0.09 12.08 6.64
CA TYR A 41 -0.74 11.72 7.90
C TYR A 41 -1.78 10.60 7.76
N THR A 42 -2.47 10.52 6.63
CA THR A 42 -3.42 9.44 6.34
C THR A 42 -2.71 8.09 6.23
N TRP A 43 -1.52 8.08 5.65
CA TRP A 43 -0.79 6.86 5.34
C TRP A 43 0.31 6.51 6.34
N ARG A 44 0.71 7.43 7.22
CA ARG A 44 1.74 7.21 8.25
C ARG A 44 1.47 6.01 9.15
N ARG A 45 0.20 5.78 9.50
CA ARG A 45 -0.21 4.69 10.41
C ARG A 45 -0.68 3.43 9.69
N ARG A 46 -1.07 3.53 8.41
CA ARG A 46 -1.67 2.41 7.67
C ARG A 46 -0.77 1.17 7.53
N PRO A 47 0.57 1.27 7.40
CA PRO A 47 1.43 0.08 7.40
C PRO A 47 1.37 -0.72 8.71
N ALA A 48 1.20 -0.05 9.86
CA ALA A 48 1.08 -0.69 11.16
C ALA A 48 -0.37 -1.08 11.51
N GLU A 49 -1.34 -0.30 11.03
CA GLU A 49 -2.77 -0.45 11.30
C GLU A 49 -3.57 -0.46 9.98
N PRO A 50 -3.50 -1.56 9.20
CA PRO A 50 -4.26 -1.67 7.97
C PRO A 50 -5.76 -1.70 8.27
N THR A 51 -6.55 -1.08 7.39
CA THR A 51 -8.00 -1.05 7.57
C THR A 51 -8.60 -2.44 7.34
N LYS A 52 -9.76 -2.72 7.95
CA LYS A 52 -10.50 -3.99 7.74
C LYS A 52 -10.72 -4.30 6.25
N ARG A 53 -10.90 -3.27 5.42
CA ARG A 53 -11.08 -3.40 3.97
C ARG A 53 -9.78 -3.83 3.27
N GLU A 54 -8.65 -3.23 3.64
CA GLU A 54 -7.34 -3.60 3.10
C GLU A 54 -6.97 -5.03 3.48
N VAL A 55 -7.14 -5.41 4.75
CA VAL A 55 -6.93 -6.78 5.23
C VAL A 55 -7.77 -7.78 4.42
N ARG A 56 -9.08 -7.50 4.25
CA ARG A 56 -9.97 -8.35 3.44
C ARG A 56 -9.51 -8.44 1.99
N ARG A 57 -9.00 -7.35 1.41
CA ARG A 57 -8.53 -7.33 0.01
C ARG A 57 -7.23 -8.13 -0.15
N THR A 58 -6.31 -8.04 0.81
CA THR A 58 -5.07 -8.82 0.82
C THR A 58 -5.38 -10.31 0.91
N ALA A 59 -6.23 -10.72 1.87
CA ALA A 59 -6.64 -12.13 2.02
C ALA A 59 -7.34 -12.66 0.75
N LEU A 60 -8.18 -11.84 0.12
CA LEU A 60 -8.82 -12.20 -1.15
C LEU A 60 -7.80 -12.36 -2.28
N ALA A 61 -6.83 -11.45 -2.38
CA ALA A 61 -5.78 -11.51 -3.41
C ALA A 61 -4.89 -12.75 -3.24
N GLU A 62 -4.53 -13.11 -2.00
CA GLU A 62 -3.79 -14.34 -1.68
C GLU A 62 -4.56 -15.58 -2.11
N ARG A 63 -5.86 -15.64 -1.80
CA ARG A 63 -6.72 -16.76 -2.22
C ARG A 63 -6.83 -16.87 -3.73
N ILE A 64 -7.02 -15.75 -4.43
CA ILE A 64 -7.05 -15.73 -5.90
C ILE A 64 -5.71 -16.25 -6.46
N ARG A 65 -4.59 -15.80 -5.90
CA ARG A 65 -3.26 -16.20 -6.34
C ARG A 65 -3.01 -17.69 -6.12
N TYR A 66 -3.43 -18.22 -4.97
CA TYR A 66 -3.35 -19.65 -4.67
C TYR A 66 -4.05 -20.51 -5.73
N PHE A 67 -5.31 -20.21 -6.06
CA PHE A 67 -6.05 -20.98 -7.05
C PHE A 67 -5.51 -20.79 -8.47
N PHE A 68 -5.08 -19.58 -8.81
CA PHE A 68 -4.42 -19.30 -10.08
C PHE A 68 -3.16 -20.15 -10.26
N ASP A 69 -2.28 -20.18 -9.25
CA ASP A 69 -1.05 -20.97 -9.32
C ASP A 69 -1.34 -22.48 -9.30
N ARG A 70 -2.33 -22.93 -8.51
CA ARG A 70 -2.78 -24.33 -8.48
C ARG A 70 -3.32 -24.81 -9.83
N SER A 71 -3.92 -23.92 -10.62
CA SER A 71 -4.37 -24.22 -11.98
C SER A 71 -3.24 -24.35 -13.01
N GLY A 72 -1.98 -24.19 -12.58
CA GLY A 72 -0.86 -24.05 -13.50
C GLY A 72 -0.91 -22.72 -14.26
N LYS A 73 -1.54 -21.69 -13.69
CA LYS A 73 -1.77 -20.37 -14.32
C LYS A 73 -2.62 -20.45 -15.59
N THR A 74 -3.41 -21.52 -15.73
CA THR A 74 -4.18 -21.83 -16.94
C THR A 74 -5.52 -21.12 -16.95
N TYR A 75 -6.15 -20.92 -15.78
CA TYR A 75 -7.44 -20.24 -15.70
C TYR A 75 -7.49 -19.19 -14.60
N GLY A 76 -8.17 -18.09 -14.90
CA GLY A 76 -8.38 -16.97 -14.00
C GLY A 76 -9.84 -16.81 -13.58
N SER A 77 -10.26 -15.57 -13.37
CA SER A 77 -11.68 -15.21 -13.32
C SER A 77 -12.39 -15.66 -14.61
N PRO A 78 -13.62 -16.21 -14.59
CA PRO A 78 -14.54 -16.36 -13.44
C PRO A 78 -14.33 -17.64 -12.64
N ARG A 79 -13.56 -18.61 -13.15
CA ARG A 79 -13.48 -19.96 -12.56
C ARG A 79 -12.91 -19.95 -11.15
N ILE A 80 -11.92 -19.09 -10.89
CA ILE A 80 -11.36 -18.87 -9.55
C ILE A 80 -12.41 -18.38 -8.53
N THR A 81 -13.47 -17.71 -8.98
CA THR A 81 -14.55 -17.27 -8.08
C THR A 81 -15.50 -18.39 -7.67
N LEU A 82 -15.48 -19.51 -8.42
CA LEU A 82 -16.22 -20.74 -8.11
C LEU A 82 -15.41 -21.70 -7.25
N ASP A 83 -14.10 -21.46 -7.07
CA ASP A 83 -13.22 -22.31 -6.28
C ASP A 83 -13.43 -22.08 -4.76
N PRO A 84 -13.47 -23.17 -3.96
CA PRO A 84 -13.95 -23.19 -2.57
C PRO A 84 -13.14 -22.35 -1.57
#